data_AF-A0A7G8J6M5-F1
#
_entry.id   AF-A0A7G8J6M5-F1
#
_cell.length_a   1.000
_cell.length_b   1.000
_cell.length_c   1.000
_cell.angle_alpha   90.00
_cell.angle_beta   90.00
_cell.angle_gamma   90.00
#
_symmetry.space_group_name_H-M   'P 1'
#
loop_
_entity.id
_entity.type
_entity.pdbx_description
1 polymer ?
#
loop_
_entity_poly.entity_id
_entity_poly.type
_entity_poly.pdbx_seq_one_letter_code
_entity_poly.pdbx_strand_id
1 'polypeptide(L)'
;MQVINEYDESMIRTTFTTAALAFAAAFTSAPVQAEIVKAECKLSKYGDTPRTEIFPCEFRQSAGNAQIWSKNWNFEFLAVDQGKTYVRINSNPLSFHCLGKYSLFVFQNGMPAQEFER
;
A
#
# COMPACT_ATOMS: atom_id res chain seq x y z
N MET A 1 -37.97 69.03 11.92
CA MET A 1 -38.84 69.30 10.76
C MET A 1 -38.43 68.30 9.69
N GLN A 2 -39.34 67.38 9.31
CA GLN A 2 -39.12 66.34 8.31
C GLN A 2 -38.83 66.94 6.94
N VAL A 3 -37.94 66.31 6.16
CA VAL A 3 -38.27 65.85 4.79
C VAL A 3 -37.48 64.57 4.53
N ILE A 4 -38.19 63.45 4.53
CA ILE A 4 -37.81 62.24 3.78
C ILE A 4 -38.12 62.53 2.32
N ASN A 5 -37.20 62.21 1.40
CA ASN A 5 -37.57 61.95 0.02
C ASN A 5 -36.65 60.87 -0.56
N GLU A 6 -37.33 59.78 -0.87
CA GLU A 6 -36.93 58.52 -1.45
C GLU A 6 -36.86 58.70 -2.96
N TYR A 7 -35.73 58.39 -3.60
CA TYR A 7 -35.68 58.15 -5.05
C TYR A 7 -34.61 57.10 -5.37
N ASP A 8 -35.13 55.89 -5.54
CA ASP A 8 -34.95 55.00 -6.70
C ASP A 8 -33.56 54.41 -6.96
N GLU A 9 -33.44 53.13 -6.58
CA GLU A 9 -32.48 52.18 -7.14
C GLU A 9 -32.66 52.08 -8.66
N SER A 10 -31.62 52.38 -9.45
CA SER A 10 -31.49 51.73 -10.75
C SER A 10 -30.06 51.69 -11.30
N MET A 11 -29.48 50.50 -11.21
CA MET A 11 -28.55 49.89 -12.15
C MET A 11 -27.07 50.33 -12.13
N ILE A 12 -26.34 49.81 -11.14
CA ILE A 12 -24.92 49.47 -11.29
C ILE A 12 -24.82 48.37 -12.34
N ARG A 13 -24.60 48.74 -13.61
CA ARG A 13 -24.40 47.79 -14.71
C ARG A 13 -22.93 47.42 -14.81
N THR A 14 -22.43 46.69 -13.82
CA THR A 14 -21.07 46.11 -13.85
C THR A 14 -21.16 44.65 -14.26
N THR A 15 -20.92 44.40 -15.54
CA THR A 15 -20.84 43.06 -16.11
C THR A 15 -19.54 42.39 -15.63
N PHE A 16 -19.60 41.71 -14.48
CA PHE A 16 -18.55 40.76 -14.09
C PHE A 16 -18.89 39.41 -14.72
N THR A 17 -18.20 39.10 -15.82
CA THR A 17 -18.22 37.79 -16.46
C THR A 17 -17.68 36.74 -15.49
N THR A 18 -18.56 35.94 -14.91
CA THR A 18 -18.20 34.85 -14.00
C THR A 18 -17.48 33.74 -14.78
N ALA A 19 -16.15 33.70 -14.71
CA ALA A 19 -15.38 32.56 -15.20
C ALA A 19 -15.52 31.39 -14.20
N ALA A 20 -16.44 30.47 -14.47
CA ALA A 20 -16.54 29.22 -13.73
C ALA A 20 -15.36 28.30 -14.13
N LEU A 21 -14.32 28.24 -13.30
CA LEU A 21 -13.26 27.26 -13.41
C LEU A 21 -13.81 25.89 -12.96
N ALA A 22 -14.36 25.15 -13.92
CA ALA A 22 -14.70 23.74 -13.71
C ALA A 22 -13.41 22.92 -13.66
N PHE A 23 -12.86 22.71 -12.47
CA PHE A 23 -11.85 21.69 -12.23
C PHE A 23 -12.53 20.31 -12.28
N ALA A 24 -12.75 19.79 -13.49
CA ALA A 24 -13.03 18.38 -13.69
C ALA A 24 -11.72 17.60 -13.46
N ALA A 25 -11.31 17.47 -12.20
CA ALA A 25 -10.30 16.50 -11.81
C ALA A 25 -10.94 15.11 -11.90
N ALA A 26 -10.99 14.57 -13.12
CA ALA A 26 -11.19 13.16 -13.32
C ALA A 26 -9.97 12.44 -12.75
N PHE A 27 -10.00 12.15 -11.45
CA PHE A 27 -9.12 11.16 -10.85
C PHE A 27 -9.55 9.81 -11.42
N THR A 28 -9.14 9.52 -12.65
CA THR A 28 -9.13 8.15 -13.16
C THR A 28 -7.99 7.43 -12.47
N SER A 29 -8.11 7.21 -11.16
CA SER A 29 -7.37 6.14 -10.50
C SER A 29 -7.97 4.85 -11.02
N ALA A 30 -7.50 4.39 -12.18
CA ALA A 30 -7.61 2.98 -12.51
C ALA A 30 -7.11 2.23 -11.26
N PRO A 31 -7.87 1.28 -10.71
CA PRO A 31 -7.36 0.48 -9.61
C PRO A 31 -6.07 -0.13 -10.12
N VAL A 32 -4.93 0.24 -9.52
CA VAL A 32 -3.66 -0.46 -9.75
C VAL A 32 -3.94 -1.88 -9.31
N GLN A 33 -4.25 -2.73 -10.30
CA GLN A 33 -4.48 -4.14 -10.10
C GLN A 33 -3.16 -4.66 -9.58
N ALA A 34 -3.10 -4.89 -8.26
CA ALA A 34 -1.90 -5.32 -7.60
C ALA A 34 -1.38 -6.58 -8.28
N GLU A 35 -0.25 -6.44 -8.98
CA GLU A 35 0.38 -7.49 -9.75
C GLU A 35 0.75 -8.64 -8.82
N ILE A 36 0.39 -9.86 -9.22
CA ILE A 36 0.82 -11.08 -8.54
C ILE A 36 2.15 -11.48 -9.16
N VAL A 37 3.20 -11.43 -8.34
CA VAL A 37 4.58 -11.72 -8.73
C VAL A 37 4.93 -13.12 -8.26
N LYS A 38 5.42 -13.97 -9.17
CA LYS A 38 6.04 -15.25 -8.78
C LYS A 38 7.40 -14.98 -8.17
N ALA A 39 7.69 -15.59 -7.03
CA ALA A 39 8.89 -15.36 -6.25
C ALA A 39 9.40 -16.67 -5.61
N GLU A 40 10.60 -16.62 -5.07
CA GLU A 40 11.10 -17.63 -4.14
C GLU A 40 10.98 -17.10 -2.72
N CYS A 41 10.52 -17.94 -1.79
CA CYS A 41 10.33 -17.59 -0.40
C CYS A 41 11.23 -18.42 0.51
N LYS A 42 11.77 -17.79 1.56
CA LYS A 42 12.46 -18.47 2.65
C LYS A 42 11.74 -18.20 3.96
N LEU A 43 11.27 -19.25 4.62
CA LEU A 43 10.64 -19.20 5.93
C LEU A 43 11.62 -19.73 6.98
N SER A 44 12.00 -18.88 7.93
CA SER A 44 12.85 -19.25 9.07
C SER A 44 12.02 -19.18 10.35
N LYS A 45 11.66 -20.33 10.91
CA LYS A 45 10.89 -20.44 12.17
C LYS A 45 11.82 -20.44 13.38
N TYR A 46 11.36 -19.79 14.43
CA TYR A 46 12.03 -19.72 15.73
C TYR A 46 11.24 -20.54 16.76
N GLY A 47 11.92 -21.05 17.80
CA GLY A 47 11.30 -21.85 18.87
C GLY A 47 11.97 -23.21 19.06
N ASP A 48 11.24 -24.15 19.66
CA ASP A 48 11.77 -25.46 20.11
C ASP A 48 12.24 -26.36 18.96
N THR A 49 11.67 -26.19 17.77
CA THR A 49 12.10 -26.89 16.55
C THR A 49 12.38 -25.85 15.47
N PRO A 50 13.54 -25.17 15.52
CA PRO A 50 13.91 -24.19 14.52
C PRO A 50 14.03 -24.89 13.17
N ARG A 51 13.43 -24.28 12.14
CA ARG A 51 13.42 -24.85 10.79
C ARG A 51 13.44 -23.74 9.76
N THR A 52 14.28 -23.92 8.75
CA THR A 52 14.28 -23.11 7.54
C THR A 52 13.71 -23.92 6.39
N GLU A 53 12.87 -23.30 5.57
CA GLU A 53 12.28 -23.88 4.38
C GLU A 53 12.35 -22.87 3.24
N ILE A 54 12.80 -23.32 2.06
CA ILE A 54 12.79 -22.54 0.82
C ILE A 54 11.73 -23.15 -0.10
N PHE A 55 10.88 -22.32 -0.68
CA PHE A 55 9.80 -22.77 -1.55
C PHE A 55 9.37 -21.70 -2.55
N PRO A 56 8.85 -22.09 -3.73
CA PRO A 56 8.23 -21.16 -4.66
C PRO A 56 6.95 -20.58 -4.05
N CYS A 57 6.72 -19.30 -4.30
CA CYS A 57 5.57 -18.57 -3.77
C CYS A 57 5.04 -17.53 -4.76
N GLU A 58 3.81 -17.09 -4.52
CA GLU A 58 3.20 -15.95 -5.17
C GLU A 58 3.10 -14.82 -4.17
N PHE A 59 3.51 -13.63 -4.58
CA PHE A 59 3.51 -12.41 -3.78
C PHE A 59 2.61 -11.37 -4.41
N ARG A 60 1.75 -10.77 -3.59
CA ARG A 60 0.94 -9.61 -3.98
C ARG A 60 1.06 -8.53 -2.94
N GLN A 61 1.20 -7.29 -3.38
CA GLN A 61 1.11 -6.12 -2.51
C GLN A 61 0.07 -5.12 -3.00
N SER A 62 -0.73 -4.61 -2.07
CA SER A 62 -1.75 -3.60 -2.37
C SER A 62 -2.02 -2.73 -1.16
N ALA A 63 -2.03 -1.41 -1.34
CA ALA A 63 -2.34 -0.44 -0.29
C ALA A 63 -1.54 -0.68 1.02
N GLY A 64 -0.26 -1.04 0.90
CA GLY A 64 0.63 -1.35 2.02
C GLY A 64 0.51 -2.77 2.59
N ASN A 65 -0.58 -3.48 2.30
CA ASN A 65 -0.73 -4.89 2.68
C ASN A 65 0.15 -5.77 1.79
N ALA A 66 0.58 -6.90 2.33
CA ALA A 66 1.29 -7.94 1.60
C ALA A 66 0.64 -9.31 1.85
N GLN A 67 0.50 -10.08 0.78
CA GLN A 67 -0.04 -11.43 0.81
C GLN A 67 0.95 -12.35 0.10
N ILE A 68 1.24 -13.49 0.72
CA ILE A 68 2.16 -14.49 0.19
C ILE A 68 1.46 -15.84 0.25
N TRP A 69 1.39 -16.53 -0.89
CA TRP A 69 0.81 -17.86 -1.00
C TRP A 69 1.83 -18.85 -1.56
N SER A 70 1.73 -20.10 -1.12
CA SER A 70 2.40 -21.25 -1.71
C SER A 70 1.50 -22.47 -1.57
N LYS A 71 1.95 -23.63 -2.05
CA LYS A 71 1.22 -24.88 -1.88
C LYS A 71 0.89 -25.20 -0.41
N ASN A 72 1.80 -24.89 0.51
CA ASN A 72 1.70 -25.30 1.92
C ASN A 72 1.50 -24.12 2.90
N TRP A 73 1.60 -22.88 2.41
CA TRP A 73 1.61 -21.69 3.26
C TRP A 73 0.71 -20.59 2.70
N ASN A 74 0.05 -19.86 3.60
CA ASN A 74 -0.66 -18.62 3.32
C ASN A 74 -0.29 -17.61 4.42
N PHE A 75 0.24 -16.47 4.03
CA PHE A 75 0.62 -15.38 4.93
C PHE A 75 -0.07 -14.09 4.52
N GLU A 76 -0.63 -13.40 5.52
CA GLU A 76 -1.24 -12.09 5.37
C GLU A 76 -0.58 -11.10 6.32
N PHE A 77 -0.06 -10.02 5.76
CA PHE A 77 0.59 -8.94 6.46
C PHE A 77 -0.20 -7.66 6.21
N LEU A 78 -1.09 -7.32 7.15
CA LEU A 78 -1.89 -6.12 7.06
C LEU A 78 -1.07 -4.89 7.43
N ALA A 79 -1.23 -3.80 6.70
CA ALA A 79 -0.50 -2.55 6.97
C ALA A 79 -0.76 -2.03 8.39
N VAL A 80 -1.97 -2.24 8.93
CA VAL A 80 -2.37 -1.83 10.28
C VAL A 80 -1.64 -2.55 11.41
N ASP A 81 -0.98 -3.67 11.10
CA ASP A 81 -0.29 -4.55 12.04
C ASP A 81 1.24 -4.36 12.05
N GLN A 82 1.76 -3.57 11.11
CA GLN A 82 3.18 -3.19 11.06
C GLN A 82 3.59 -2.51 12.36
N GLY A 83 4.69 -2.97 12.96
CA GLY A 83 5.22 -2.50 14.24
C GLY A 83 4.48 -3.04 15.46
N LYS A 84 3.40 -3.80 15.29
CA LYS A 84 2.64 -4.44 16.39
C LYS A 84 2.92 -5.93 16.46
N THR A 85 2.58 -6.65 15.39
CA THR A 85 2.69 -8.13 15.34
C THR A 85 3.84 -8.57 14.43
N TYR A 86 4.25 -7.72 13.49
CA TYR A 86 5.40 -7.95 12.64
C TYR A 86 6.11 -6.65 12.25
N VAL A 87 7.34 -6.77 11.76
CA VAL A 87 8.09 -5.68 11.13
C VAL A 87 8.46 -6.07 9.71
N ARG A 88 8.02 -5.27 8.74
CA ARG A 88 8.43 -5.33 7.33
C ARG A 88 9.67 -4.47 7.08
N ILE A 89 10.62 -5.01 6.32
CA ILE A 89 11.78 -4.29 5.78
C ILE A 89 11.71 -4.33 4.26
N ASN A 90 11.56 -3.15 3.65
CA ASN A 90 11.50 -2.98 2.20
C ASN A 90 12.89 -2.99 1.57
N SER A 91 13.52 -4.16 1.54
CA SER A 91 14.81 -4.42 0.88
C SER A 91 14.66 -5.50 -0.19
N ASN A 92 15.78 -5.93 -0.79
CA ASN A 92 15.86 -7.16 -1.55
C ASN A 92 16.78 -8.16 -0.80
N PRO A 93 16.25 -9.25 -0.22
CA PRO A 93 14.84 -9.65 -0.25
C PRO A 93 13.93 -8.73 0.59
N LEU A 94 12.65 -8.74 0.25
CA LEU A 94 11.61 -8.14 1.09
C LEU A 94 11.43 -9.06 2.31
N SER A 95 11.53 -8.53 3.52
CA SER A 95 11.44 -9.36 4.73
C SER A 95 10.30 -8.95 5.65
N PHE A 96 9.73 -9.96 6.34
CA PHE A 96 8.70 -9.83 7.35
C PHE A 96 9.14 -10.59 8.59
N HIS A 97 9.28 -9.88 9.70
CA HIS A 97 9.71 -10.44 10.98
C HIS A 97 8.53 -10.50 11.94
N CYS A 98 7.92 -11.68 12.10
CA CYS A 98 6.86 -11.91 13.08
C CYS A 98 7.50 -12.18 14.44
N LEU A 99 7.34 -11.24 15.38
CA LEU A 99 8.04 -11.25 16.66
C LEU A 99 7.84 -12.59 17.40
N GLY A 100 8.94 -13.25 17.72
CA GLY A 100 8.96 -14.51 18.48
C GLY A 100 8.44 -15.75 17.73
N LYS A 101 8.11 -15.66 16.43
CA LYS A 101 7.51 -16.77 15.67
C LYS A 101 8.37 -17.22 14.49
N TYR A 102 8.59 -16.32 13.54
CA TYR A 102 9.32 -16.62 12.31
C TYR A 102 9.71 -15.34 11.57
N SER A 103 10.64 -15.48 10.64
CA SER A 103 10.87 -14.51 9.58
C SER A 103 10.56 -15.10 8.22
N LEU A 104 9.92 -14.33 7.36
CA LEU A 104 9.65 -14.67 5.98
C LEU A 104 10.41 -13.70 5.07
N PHE A 105 11.13 -14.23 4.09
CA PHE A 105 11.86 -13.47 3.09
C PHE A 105 11.30 -13.79 1.71
N VAL A 106 11.06 -12.75 0.90
CA VAL A 106 10.49 -12.86 -0.44
C VAL A 106 11.50 -12.33 -1.46
N PHE A 107 11.94 -13.21 -2.35
CA PHE A 107 12.92 -12.96 -3.40
C PHE A 107 12.21 -12.87 -4.75
N GLN A 108 11.77 -11.66 -5.11
CA GLN A 108 10.99 -11.41 -6.34
C GLN A 108 11.82 -11.57 -7.62
N ASN A 109 13.15 -11.42 -7.54
CA ASN A 109 14.07 -11.51 -8.67
C ASN A 109 14.94 -12.78 -8.62
N GLY A 110 14.50 -13.81 -7.89
CA GLY A 110 15.27 -15.02 -7.63
C GLY A 110 16.17 -14.91 -6.41
N MET A 111 16.51 -16.07 -5.85
CA MET A 111 17.32 -16.18 -4.64
C MET A 111 18.82 -16.22 -5.00
N PRO A 112 19.69 -15.46 -4.30
CA PRO A 112 21.13 -15.52 -4.55
C PRO A 112 21.69 -16.88 -4.13
N ALA A 113 22.69 -17.38 -4.87
CA ALA A 113 23.28 -18.71 -4.67
C ALA A 113 23.72 -18.99 -3.22
N GLN A 114 24.24 -17.98 -2.54
CA GLN A 114 24.74 -18.05 -1.15
C GLN A 114 23.64 -18.32 -0.10
N GLU A 115 22.37 -18.18 -0.46
CA GLU A 115 21.25 -18.41 0.45
C GLU A 115 20.78 -19.87 0.45
N PHE A 116 21.18 -20.66 -0.55
CA PHE A 116 20.88 -22.11 -0.62
C PHE A 116 21.83 -22.96 0.22
N GLU A 117 23.01 -22.43 0.55
CA GLU A 117 24.06 -23.14 1.28
C GLU A 117 23.99 -22.92 2.80
N ARG A 118 23.02 -22.13 3.28
CA ARG A 118 22.98 -21.60 4.65
C ARG A 118 21.85 -22.17 5.50
#